data_AF-A0A6A5UX29-F1
#
_entry.id   AF-A0A6A5UX29-F1
#
_cell.length_a   1.000
_cell.length_b   1.000
_cell.length_c   1.000
_cell.angle_alpha   90.00
_cell.angle_beta   90.00
_cell.angle_gamma   90.00
#
_symmetry.space_group_name_H-M   'P 1'
#
loop_
_entity.id
_entity.type
_entity.pdbx_description
1 polymer ?
#
loop_
_entity_poly.entity_id
_entity_poly.type
_entity_poly.pdbx_seq_one_letter_code
_entity_poly.pdbx_strand_id
1 'polypeptide(L)'
;MTSSRQYAIPHTPRVISPSPTPSETSAKEGYFGPVTRSASRKQRVTSPPPIDEDSSGSDPEKRARARSRSPLEGRRRRMSGLTVKRQINGTKAKKAELTLPNGTVNGHLSPAAANKNYWRELSRSPSPLGLIPIHSKWRSFIHRHEVPRKILHVSIGFLTIFLYCTGRQPSQIHPVLFALLLPIAATDFIRHKYWQVNRFYIRCLGALMRESEVDGWNGVISYLLGAWIVLCFFPKDIGVMSVLLLSWCDTAASTFGRLWGHRTWRVRKGKSLAGSIAACVTGVVTAALFWGWLAPIYAEYNTGANAFAYQGALALPARAREVLGLSVAESSVTGYLALGAMSLWAGIVASASEAIDLFGWDDNLTIPALCGVGLWGFTRVFA
;
A
#
# COMPACT_ATOMS: atom_id res chain seq x y z
N MET A 1 54.35 -3.38 43.41
CA MET A 1 53.20 -2.70 44.02
C MET A 1 53.07 -1.31 43.38
N THR A 2 51.99 -1.15 42.63
CA THR A 2 51.42 0.02 41.93
C THR A 2 51.20 1.21 42.88
N SER A 3 51.67 2.43 42.64
CA SER A 3 51.34 3.46 41.61
C SER A 3 49.90 4.00 41.68
N SER A 4 49.77 5.24 42.15
CA SER A 4 48.80 6.20 41.63
C SER A 4 49.26 7.64 41.95
N ARG A 5 49.85 8.31 40.95
CA ARG A 5 50.06 9.77 40.94
C ARG A 5 48.77 10.43 40.45
N GLN A 6 48.14 11.25 41.27
CA GLN A 6 47.02 12.12 40.89
C GLN A 6 47.54 13.25 39.99
N TYR A 7 46.98 13.36 38.79
CA TYR A 7 47.18 14.51 37.91
C TYR A 7 46.21 15.63 38.28
N ALA A 8 46.73 16.85 38.43
CA ALA A 8 45.94 18.07 38.61
C ALA A 8 45.26 18.47 37.29
N ILE A 9 43.95 18.73 37.35
CA ILE A 9 43.13 19.12 36.20
C ILE A 9 43.28 20.64 35.97
N PRO A 10 43.67 21.11 34.77
CA PRO A 10 43.76 22.54 34.48
C PRO A 10 42.37 23.18 34.29
N HIS A 11 42.19 24.39 34.82
CA HIS A 11 40.96 25.18 34.68
C HIS A 11 40.74 25.64 33.22
N THR A 12 39.48 25.59 32.77
CA THR A 12 39.08 26.09 31.45
C THR A 12 38.99 27.63 31.43
N PRO A 13 39.38 28.30 30.32
CA PRO A 13 39.39 29.76 30.25
C PRO A 13 37.96 30.34 30.14
N ARG A 14 37.68 31.38 30.94
CA ARG A 14 36.46 32.19 30.85
C ARG A 14 36.55 33.12 29.64
N VAL A 15 35.61 33.00 28.71
CA VAL A 15 35.43 33.95 27.59
C VAL A 15 34.65 35.16 28.12
N ILE A 16 35.32 36.31 28.17
CA ILE A 16 34.70 37.60 28.48
C ILE A 16 34.27 38.23 27.16
N SER A 17 32.97 38.55 27.03
CA SER A 17 32.44 39.31 25.90
C SER A 17 32.98 40.75 25.91
N PRO A 18 33.42 41.32 24.77
CA PRO A 18 33.94 42.68 24.74
C PRO A 18 32.83 43.70 25.05
N SER A 19 33.18 44.71 25.84
CA SER A 19 32.40 45.92 26.08
C SER A 19 32.29 46.75 24.77
N PRO A 20 31.13 47.36 24.48
CA PRO A 20 30.97 48.19 23.29
C PRO A 20 31.75 49.51 23.43
N THR A 21 32.50 49.86 22.39
CA THR A 21 33.21 51.14 22.24
C THR A 21 32.23 52.31 21.99
N PRO A 22 32.52 53.51 22.50
CA PRO A 22 31.62 54.66 22.44
C PRO A 22 31.86 55.45 21.15
N SER A 23 31.11 55.14 20.09
CA SER A 23 31.02 56.04 18.93
C SER A 23 29.85 55.65 18.03
N GLU A 24 28.63 55.81 18.52
CA GLU A 24 27.43 56.03 17.70
C GLU A 24 26.47 56.97 18.42
N THR A 25 26.87 58.24 18.54
CA THR A 25 25.94 59.36 18.80
C THR A 25 26.07 60.36 17.66
N SER A 26 25.59 59.99 16.48
CA SER A 26 24.85 60.88 15.59
C SER A 26 24.55 60.15 14.27
N ALA A 27 23.28 59.88 14.00
CA ALA A 27 22.65 60.26 12.73
C ALA A 27 21.23 59.70 12.70
N LYS A 28 20.31 60.60 12.35
CA LYS A 28 18.92 60.34 12.02
C LYS A 28 18.81 59.47 10.76
N GLU A 29 17.66 58.80 10.69
CA GLU A 29 16.96 58.30 9.49
C GLU A 29 17.44 57.01 8.81
N GLY A 30 16.60 55.98 8.89
CA GLY A 30 16.07 55.32 7.69
C GLY A 30 16.83 54.11 7.14
N TYR A 31 16.70 52.92 7.77
CA TYR A 31 16.80 51.65 7.05
C TYR A 31 16.09 50.50 7.79
N PHE A 32 14.96 50.03 7.26
CA PHE A 32 14.29 48.81 7.71
C PHE A 32 14.69 47.64 6.79
N GLY A 33 15.59 46.78 7.27
CA GLY A 33 15.96 45.55 6.56
C GLY A 33 14.85 44.47 6.62
N PRO A 34 14.84 43.48 5.71
CA PRO A 34 13.75 42.51 5.61
C PRO A 34 13.72 41.56 6.82
N VAL A 35 12.63 41.57 7.57
CA VAL A 35 12.41 40.67 8.71
C VAL A 35 12.05 39.28 8.18
N THR A 36 12.86 38.28 8.52
CA THR A 36 12.58 36.88 8.17
C THR A 36 11.39 36.34 8.98
N ARG A 37 10.58 35.48 8.34
CA ARG A 37 9.31 34.93 8.87
C ARG A 37 9.43 34.17 10.21
N SER A 38 10.65 33.87 10.66
CA SER A 38 10.95 33.20 11.93
C SER A 38 11.02 34.15 13.13
N ALA A 39 11.32 35.45 12.92
CA ALA A 39 11.44 36.42 14.00
C ALA A 39 10.07 36.94 14.50
N SER A 40 9.09 37.10 13.62
CA SER A 40 7.72 37.54 13.97
C SER A 40 6.89 36.49 14.71
N ARG A 41 7.30 35.21 14.67
CA ARG A 41 6.62 34.10 15.36
C ARG A 41 7.04 33.94 16.82
N LYS A 42 8.22 34.46 17.22
CA LYS A 42 8.70 34.42 18.61
C LYS A 42 8.12 35.52 19.51
N GLN A 43 7.60 36.60 18.93
CA GLN A 43 7.04 37.73 19.69
C GLN A 43 5.54 37.60 20.03
N ARG A 44 4.89 36.48 19.68
CA ARG A 44 3.43 36.28 19.88
C ARG A 44 3.09 34.98 20.61
N VAL A 45 3.83 34.64 21.67
CA VAL A 45 3.43 33.58 22.60
C VAL A 45 3.33 34.17 24.01
N THR A 46 2.14 34.63 24.35
CA THR A 46 1.77 34.92 25.74
C THR A 46 1.24 33.61 26.33
N SER A 47 2.02 32.97 27.19
CA SER A 47 1.59 31.77 27.92
C SER A 47 0.49 32.12 28.93
N PRO A 48 -0.61 31.35 29.04
CA PRO A 48 -1.56 31.50 30.14
C PRO A 48 -0.94 31.07 31.49
N PRO A 49 -1.44 31.59 32.63
CA PRO A 49 -0.87 31.29 33.94
C PRO A 49 -1.02 29.80 34.32
N PRO A 50 -0.08 29.24 35.10
CA PRO A 50 -0.12 27.86 35.55
C PRO A 50 -1.33 27.62 36.48
N ILE A 51 -1.97 26.46 36.32
CA ILE A 51 -3.07 25.99 37.15
C ILE A 51 -2.46 25.25 38.35
N ASP A 52 -2.89 25.58 39.57
CA ASP A 52 -2.49 24.88 40.80
C ASP A 52 -2.99 23.43 40.77
N GLU A 53 -2.07 22.47 40.84
CA GLU A 53 -2.39 21.05 41.03
C GLU A 53 -2.52 20.76 42.53
N ASP A 54 -3.76 20.70 43.02
CA ASP A 54 -4.06 20.18 44.34
C ASP A 54 -3.71 18.68 44.42
N SER A 55 -2.79 18.38 45.33
CA SER A 55 -2.36 17.04 45.70
C SER A 55 -3.49 16.27 46.39
N SER A 56 -3.93 15.17 45.78
CA SER A 56 -4.53 14.06 46.52
C SER A 56 -4.13 12.74 45.88
N GLY A 57 -3.11 12.11 46.47
CA GLY A 57 -2.68 10.77 46.09
C GLY A 57 -3.74 9.71 46.40
N SER A 58 -3.85 8.72 45.53
CA SER A 58 -4.36 7.41 45.91
C SER A 58 -3.84 6.33 44.95
N ASP A 59 -2.98 5.51 45.53
CA ASP A 59 -2.32 4.26 45.12
C ASP A 59 -3.12 3.31 44.18
N PRO A 60 -2.50 2.66 43.17
CA PRO A 60 -3.17 1.79 42.22
C PRO A 60 -3.15 0.30 42.64
N GLU A 61 -3.54 -0.02 43.89
CA GLU A 61 -3.52 -1.39 44.44
C GLU A 61 -4.90 -1.94 44.87
N LYS A 62 -5.98 -1.61 44.17
CA LYS A 62 -7.28 -2.29 44.37
C LYS A 62 -7.89 -2.76 43.05
N ARG A 63 -7.35 -3.89 42.58
CA ARG A 63 -7.98 -4.75 41.57
C ARG A 63 -9.06 -5.63 42.21
N ALA A 64 -10.23 -5.66 41.55
CA ALA A 64 -11.24 -6.73 41.53
C ALA A 64 -11.91 -7.18 42.85
N ARG A 65 -13.25 -7.06 42.88
CA ARG A 65 -14.16 -8.17 43.23
C ARG A 65 -15.63 -7.83 42.90
N ALA A 66 -16.36 -8.87 42.50
CA ALA A 66 -17.77 -8.86 42.12
C ALA A 66 -18.69 -9.15 43.33
N ARG A 67 -19.94 -8.65 43.23
CA ARG A 67 -21.22 -9.08 43.86
C ARG A 67 -21.24 -9.57 45.32
N SER A 68 -22.06 -8.91 46.17
CA SER A 68 -23.20 -9.51 46.91
C SER A 68 -23.93 -8.46 47.80
N ARG A 69 -25.04 -8.86 48.44
CA ARG A 69 -26.27 -8.11 48.81
C ARG A 69 -26.28 -7.43 50.21
N SER A 70 -26.90 -6.22 50.29
CA SER A 70 -27.84 -5.56 51.27
C SER A 70 -27.77 -5.79 52.81
N PRO A 71 -28.49 -5.04 53.73
CA PRO A 71 -29.47 -3.93 53.61
C PRO A 71 -29.34 -2.78 54.69
N LEU A 72 -30.39 -1.92 54.80
CA LEU A 72 -30.74 -0.88 55.84
C LEU A 72 -30.26 0.56 55.56
N GLU A 73 -31.01 1.65 55.71
CA GLU A 73 -32.39 1.96 56.14
C GLU A 73 -32.62 3.47 55.80
N GLY A 74 -33.72 3.87 55.16
CA GLY A 74 -34.69 4.75 55.79
C GLY A 74 -34.49 6.27 55.67
N ARG A 75 -34.92 6.90 54.56
CA ARG A 75 -35.72 8.15 54.64
C ARG A 75 -36.48 8.45 53.35
N ARG A 76 -37.81 8.41 53.47
CA ARG A 76 -38.82 8.77 52.46
C ARG A 76 -38.77 10.28 52.17
N ARG A 77 -38.77 10.68 50.88
CA ARG A 77 -39.44 11.90 50.40
C ARG A 77 -40.13 11.62 49.07
N ARG A 78 -41.38 12.08 48.99
CA ARG A 78 -42.43 11.74 48.03
C ARG A 78 -42.20 12.32 46.62
N MET A 79 -42.73 11.60 45.63
CA MET A 79 -42.86 11.97 44.22
C MET A 79 -43.96 13.00 43.98
N SER A 80 -43.76 13.87 42.99
CA SER A 80 -44.80 14.46 42.12
C SER A 80 -44.10 14.66 40.77
N GLY A 81 -44.43 13.93 39.71
CA GLY A 81 -45.68 14.05 38.96
C GLY A 81 -45.32 14.51 37.54
N LEU A 82 -44.69 13.63 36.74
CA LEU A 82 -44.34 13.91 35.34
C LEU A 82 -45.58 13.75 34.46
N THR A 83 -46.20 14.86 34.07
CA THR A 83 -47.25 14.87 33.04
C THR A 83 -46.62 14.80 31.65
N VAL A 84 -46.99 13.75 30.91
CA VAL A 84 -46.67 13.55 29.50
C VAL A 84 -47.45 14.56 28.67
N LYS A 85 -46.76 15.48 27.97
CA LYS A 85 -47.35 16.24 26.86
C LYS A 85 -46.79 15.72 25.55
N ARG A 86 -47.61 14.90 24.88
CA ARG A 86 -47.46 14.43 23.51
C ARG A 86 -47.74 15.60 22.58
N GLN A 87 -46.72 16.13 21.90
CA GLN A 87 -46.92 16.90 20.67
C GLN A 87 -46.22 16.19 19.51
N ILE A 88 -47.07 15.54 18.71
CA ILE A 88 -46.80 15.22 17.32
C ILE A 88 -47.02 16.52 16.56
N ASN A 89 -46.00 17.01 15.86
CA ASN A 89 -46.13 17.57 14.52
C ASN A 89 -44.73 17.80 13.93
N GLY A 90 -44.53 17.25 12.73
CA GLY A 90 -43.25 17.22 12.05
C GLY A 90 -42.78 18.61 11.63
N THR A 91 -41.52 18.89 11.91
CA THR A 91 -40.66 19.76 11.10
C THR A 91 -39.22 19.28 11.27
N LYS A 92 -38.49 19.27 10.16
CA LYS A 92 -37.10 18.81 10.01
C LYS A 92 -36.22 19.29 11.18
N ALA A 93 -35.59 18.37 11.90
CA ALA A 93 -34.61 18.68 12.92
C ALA A 93 -33.40 19.39 12.28
N LYS A 94 -33.38 20.72 12.34
CA LYS A 94 -32.18 21.51 12.10
C LYS A 94 -31.15 21.09 13.15
N LYS A 95 -29.96 20.68 12.69
CA LYS A 95 -28.79 20.50 13.53
C LYS A 95 -28.58 21.78 14.34
N ALA A 96 -28.66 21.68 15.67
CA ALA A 96 -28.24 22.76 16.54
C ALA A 96 -26.73 22.92 16.40
N GLU A 97 -26.32 23.95 15.67
CA GLU A 97 -24.94 24.39 15.54
C GLU A 97 -24.64 25.29 16.74
N LEU A 98 -23.87 24.76 17.70
CA LEU A 98 -23.40 25.51 18.86
C LEU A 98 -22.45 26.60 18.38
N THR A 99 -22.94 27.84 18.34
CA THR A 99 -22.17 29.04 18.01
C THR A 99 -21.60 29.63 19.30
N LEU A 100 -20.27 29.72 19.37
CA LEU A 100 -19.57 30.53 20.37
C LEU A 100 -19.54 32.00 19.91
N PRO A 101 -19.39 32.99 20.82
CA PRO A 101 -19.62 34.41 20.52
C PRO A 101 -18.64 35.06 19.52
N ASN A 102 -17.65 34.33 19.00
CA ASN A 102 -16.59 34.86 18.14
C ASN A 102 -16.46 34.20 16.76
N GLY A 103 -17.54 33.62 16.22
CA GLY A 103 -17.68 33.38 14.77
C GLY A 103 -16.70 32.40 14.09
N THR A 104 -15.78 31.76 14.81
CA THR A 104 -14.88 30.75 14.23
C THR A 104 -15.40 29.34 14.46
N VAL A 105 -15.99 28.73 13.43
CA VAL A 105 -16.34 27.29 13.39
C VAL A 105 -15.09 26.44 13.14
N ASN A 106 -14.26 26.27 14.17
CA ASN A 106 -13.23 25.25 14.16
C ASN A 106 -13.89 23.92 14.51
N GLY A 107 -14.24 23.13 13.49
CA GLY A 107 -14.93 21.83 13.57
C GLY A 107 -14.21 20.72 14.36
N HIS A 108 -13.18 21.05 15.15
CA HIS A 108 -12.45 20.18 16.06
C HIS A 108 -13.29 19.62 17.22
N LEU A 109 -14.48 20.18 17.48
CA LEU A 109 -15.39 19.72 18.52
C LEU A 109 -16.70 19.11 17.96
N SER A 110 -16.78 18.89 16.64
CA SER A 110 -17.93 18.19 16.08
C SER A 110 -17.81 16.68 16.34
N PRO A 111 -18.90 15.98 16.73
CA PRO A 111 -18.89 14.51 16.87
C PRO A 111 -18.46 13.79 15.58
N ALA A 112 -18.64 14.43 14.42
CA ALA A 112 -18.22 13.94 13.12
C ALA A 112 -16.67 13.98 12.93
N ALA A 113 -15.99 15.00 13.46
CA ALA A 113 -14.53 15.07 13.44
C ALA A 113 -13.88 14.08 14.41
N ALA A 114 -14.49 13.88 15.58
CA ALA A 114 -14.08 12.85 16.55
C ALA A 114 -14.15 11.44 15.93
N ASN A 115 -15.17 11.18 15.11
CA ASN A 115 -15.32 9.88 14.45
C ASN A 115 -14.22 9.63 13.42
N LYS A 116 -13.76 10.62 12.65
CA LYS A 116 -12.68 10.45 11.66
C LYS A 116 -11.32 10.08 12.29
N ASN A 117 -11.02 10.62 13.48
CA ASN A 117 -9.75 10.37 14.18
C ASN A 117 -9.77 9.06 14.98
N TYR A 118 -10.92 8.69 15.54
CA TYR A 118 -11.09 7.44 16.28
C TYR A 118 -10.75 6.17 15.46
N TRP A 119 -10.98 6.18 14.13
CA TRP A 119 -10.67 5.04 13.26
C TRP A 119 -9.17 4.86 12.97
N ARG A 120 -8.35 5.91 13.06
CA ARG A 120 -6.88 5.77 12.98
C ARG A 120 -6.28 5.13 14.23
N GLU A 121 -6.99 5.20 15.36
CA GLU A 121 -6.52 4.71 16.65
C GLU A 121 -6.94 3.27 16.94
N LEU A 122 -8.05 2.79 16.35
CA LEU A 122 -8.64 1.50 16.73
C LEU A 122 -8.14 0.26 15.95
N SER A 123 -7.28 0.41 14.93
CA SER A 123 -6.63 -0.72 14.25
C SER A 123 -5.31 -1.11 14.93
N ARG A 124 -5.45 -1.84 16.05
CA ARG A 124 -4.55 -2.84 16.68
C ARG A 124 -3.09 -2.87 16.19
N SER A 125 -2.03 -2.69 16.98
CA SER A 125 -1.81 -2.43 18.41
C SER A 125 -0.46 -1.69 18.52
N PRO A 126 -0.36 -0.57 19.24
CA PRO A 126 0.92 -0.14 19.80
C PRO A 126 0.79 0.07 21.30
N SER A 127 1.92 0.07 22.00
CA SER A 127 1.99 0.42 23.41
C SER A 127 1.15 1.67 23.67
N PRO A 128 0.23 1.63 24.66
CA PRO A 128 -0.82 2.65 24.86
C PRO A 128 -0.30 4.06 25.14
N LEU A 129 1.03 4.25 25.16
CA LEU A 129 1.68 5.49 25.51
C LEU A 129 2.54 6.09 24.39
N GLY A 130 2.70 5.43 23.23
CA GLY A 130 3.53 5.98 22.14
C GLY A 130 5.00 6.27 22.51
N LEU A 131 5.49 5.67 23.60
CA LEU A 131 6.79 5.96 24.22
C LEU A 131 7.99 5.63 23.32
N ILE A 132 7.80 4.80 22.28
CA ILE A 132 8.88 4.36 21.39
C ILE A 132 8.60 4.88 19.98
N PRO A 133 9.34 5.91 19.50
CA PRO A 133 9.15 6.54 18.19
C PRO A 133 9.29 5.59 16.99
N ILE A 134 9.82 4.38 17.23
CA ILE A 134 10.03 3.38 16.17
C ILE A 134 8.69 2.86 15.64
N HIS A 135 7.68 2.64 16.48
CA HIS A 135 6.39 2.07 16.03
C HIS A 135 5.61 3.01 15.12
N SER A 136 5.66 4.32 15.36
CA SER A 136 5.01 5.31 14.51
C SER A 136 5.72 5.42 13.15
N LYS A 137 7.05 5.42 13.14
CA LYS A 137 7.85 5.37 11.91
C LYS A 137 7.57 4.09 11.11
N TRP A 138 7.55 2.93 11.76
CA TRP A 138 7.22 1.64 11.12
C TRP A 138 5.80 1.62 10.55
N ARG A 139 4.79 2.09 11.29
CA ARG A 139 3.42 2.21 10.78
C ARG A 139 3.38 3.13 9.55
N SER A 140 4.03 4.29 9.61
CA SER A 140 4.09 5.21 8.47
C SER A 140 4.77 4.59 7.25
N PHE A 141 5.82 3.78 7.46
CA PHE A 141 6.51 3.06 6.41
C PHE A 141 5.63 1.98 5.78
N ILE A 142 4.96 1.16 6.60
CA ILE A 142 4.08 0.07 6.17
C ILE A 142 2.94 0.61 5.32
N HIS A 143 2.28 1.70 5.76
CA HIS A 143 1.22 2.34 4.99
C HIS A 143 1.75 3.00 3.72
N ARG A 144 2.87 3.75 3.80
CA ARG A 144 3.45 4.43 2.63
C ARG A 144 3.90 3.47 1.53
N HIS A 145 4.38 2.28 1.90
CA HIS A 145 4.86 1.28 0.95
C HIS A 145 3.83 0.20 0.63
N GLU A 146 2.60 0.28 1.17
CA GLU A 146 1.52 -0.69 0.97
C GLU A 146 1.99 -2.14 1.23
N VAL A 147 2.80 -2.34 2.27
CA VAL A 147 3.54 -3.61 2.50
C VAL A 147 2.61 -4.83 2.58
N PRO A 148 1.49 -4.82 3.33
CA PRO A 148 0.63 -6.02 3.44
C PRO A 148 0.03 -6.43 2.10
N ARG A 149 -0.43 -5.45 1.29
CA ARG A 149 -0.92 -5.70 -0.06
C ARG A 149 0.15 -6.32 -0.94
N LYS A 150 1.37 -5.81 -0.91
CA LYS A 150 2.48 -6.35 -1.71
C LYS A 150 2.86 -7.76 -1.28
N ILE A 151 2.86 -8.05 0.02
CA ILE A 151 3.11 -9.42 0.51
C ILE A 151 2.04 -10.36 -0.04
N LEU A 152 0.75 -9.98 0.04
CA LEU A 152 -0.32 -10.75 -0.56
C LEU A 152 -0.10 -10.94 -2.06
N HIS A 153 0.20 -9.87 -2.79
CA HIS A 153 0.42 -9.89 -4.23
C HIS A 153 1.60 -10.79 -4.64
N VAL A 154 2.74 -10.72 -3.95
CA VAL A 154 3.93 -11.58 -4.17
C VAL A 154 3.64 -13.04 -3.78
N SER A 155 2.89 -13.26 -2.70
CA SER A 155 2.54 -14.61 -2.22
C SER A 155 1.77 -15.41 -3.26
N ILE A 156 0.96 -14.74 -4.09
CA ILE A 156 0.21 -15.42 -5.15
C ILE A 156 1.14 -15.97 -6.23
N GLY A 157 2.25 -15.31 -6.55
CA GLY A 157 3.25 -15.87 -7.47
C GLY A 157 3.86 -17.17 -6.94
N PHE A 158 4.17 -17.22 -5.65
CA PHE A 158 4.62 -18.47 -5.01
C PHE A 158 3.52 -19.54 -5.00
N LEU A 159 2.27 -19.16 -4.76
CA LEU A 159 1.13 -20.08 -4.86
C LEU A 159 0.97 -20.63 -6.28
N THR A 160 1.16 -19.81 -7.32
CA THR A 160 1.12 -20.24 -8.71
C THR A 160 2.23 -21.25 -9.01
N ILE A 161 3.45 -21.01 -8.54
CA ILE A 161 4.57 -21.97 -8.67
C ILE A 161 4.24 -23.26 -7.94
N PHE A 162 3.73 -23.19 -6.71
CA PHE A 162 3.33 -24.37 -5.95
C PHE A 162 2.28 -25.19 -6.70
N LEU A 163 1.23 -24.55 -7.21
CA LEU A 163 0.19 -25.22 -8.01
C LEU A 163 0.78 -25.86 -9.27
N TYR A 164 1.70 -25.17 -9.95
CA TYR A 164 2.43 -25.71 -11.10
C TYR A 164 3.25 -26.96 -10.74
N CYS A 165 4.05 -26.91 -9.67
CA CYS A 165 4.86 -28.03 -9.18
C CYS A 165 4.00 -29.24 -8.73
N THR A 166 2.76 -29.02 -8.29
CA THR A 166 1.82 -30.10 -7.95
C THR A 166 1.12 -30.73 -9.17
N GLY A 167 1.45 -30.28 -10.39
CA GLY A 167 0.88 -30.81 -11.63
C GLY A 167 -0.57 -30.36 -11.91
N ARG A 168 -1.10 -29.38 -11.18
CA ARG A 168 -2.45 -28.86 -11.40
C ARG A 168 -2.56 -28.22 -12.78
N GLN A 169 -3.59 -28.61 -13.53
CA GLN A 169 -3.86 -28.06 -14.85
C GLN A 169 -4.70 -26.78 -14.76
N PRO A 170 -4.57 -25.85 -15.72
CA PRO A 170 -5.39 -24.62 -15.74
C PRO A 170 -6.89 -24.91 -15.62
N SER A 171 -7.38 -25.99 -16.24
CA SER A 171 -8.78 -26.46 -16.19
C SER A 171 -9.30 -26.76 -14.79
N GLN A 172 -8.42 -27.08 -13.84
CA GLN A 172 -8.76 -27.33 -12.44
C GLN A 172 -8.73 -26.05 -11.60
N ILE A 173 -8.02 -25.02 -12.06
CA ILE A 173 -7.76 -23.79 -11.31
C ILE A 173 -8.77 -22.70 -11.67
N HIS A 174 -9.03 -22.47 -12.96
CA HIS A 174 -9.93 -21.39 -13.38
C HIS A 174 -11.36 -21.51 -12.84
N PRO A 175 -11.98 -22.70 -12.65
CA PRO A 175 -13.30 -22.78 -12.04
C PRO A 175 -13.28 -22.36 -10.57
N VAL A 176 -12.21 -22.67 -9.84
CA VAL A 176 -12.02 -22.25 -8.45
C VAL A 176 -11.85 -20.74 -8.35
N LEU A 177 -11.06 -20.13 -9.24
CA LEU A 177 -10.92 -18.68 -9.31
C LEU A 177 -12.25 -17.99 -9.59
N PHE A 178 -13.07 -18.53 -10.51
CA PHE A 178 -14.39 -17.99 -10.81
C PHE A 178 -15.35 -18.14 -9.61
N ALA A 179 -15.33 -19.29 -8.94
CA ALA A 179 -16.12 -19.55 -7.74
C ALA A 179 -15.72 -18.63 -6.56
N LEU A 180 -14.47 -18.18 -6.48
CA LEU A 180 -14.02 -17.16 -5.52
C LEU A 180 -14.38 -15.74 -5.97
N LEU A 181 -14.28 -15.44 -7.27
CA LEU A 181 -14.57 -14.12 -7.83
C LEU A 181 -16.01 -13.69 -7.57
N LEU A 182 -17.00 -14.58 -7.79
CA LEU A 182 -18.42 -14.27 -7.61
C LEU A 182 -18.77 -13.75 -6.20
N PRO A 183 -18.50 -14.49 -5.11
CA PRO A 183 -18.83 -14.02 -3.77
C PRO A 183 -18.02 -12.79 -3.35
N ILE A 184 -16.76 -12.68 -3.79
CA ILE A 184 -15.93 -11.49 -3.50
C ILE A 184 -16.51 -10.25 -4.18
N ALA A 185 -16.85 -10.34 -5.47
CA ALA A 185 -17.46 -9.25 -6.23
C ALA A 185 -18.85 -8.89 -5.68
N ALA A 186 -19.65 -9.89 -5.29
CA ALA A 186 -20.95 -9.65 -4.65
C ALA A 186 -20.80 -8.93 -3.31
N THR A 187 -19.83 -9.32 -2.49
CA THR A 187 -19.54 -8.64 -1.21
C THR A 187 -19.10 -7.19 -1.45
N ASP A 188 -18.27 -6.96 -2.47
CA ASP A 188 -17.81 -5.61 -2.85
C ASP A 188 -18.98 -4.73 -3.32
N PHE A 189 -19.90 -5.27 -4.09
CA PHE A 189 -21.12 -4.58 -4.48
C PHE A 189 -22.02 -4.24 -3.28
N ILE A 190 -22.22 -5.19 -2.36
CA ILE A 190 -23.05 -5.00 -1.16
C ILE A 190 -22.46 -3.92 -0.24
N ARG A 191 -21.13 -3.84 -0.08
CA ARG A 191 -20.53 -2.81 0.79
C ARG A 191 -20.78 -1.39 0.28
N HIS A 192 -20.88 -1.17 -1.02
CA HIS A 192 -21.19 0.16 -1.57
C HIS A 192 -22.66 0.56 -1.32
N LYS A 193 -23.56 -0.41 -1.13
CA LYS A 193 -24.97 -0.14 -0.83
C LYS A 193 -25.23 0.13 0.66
N TYR A 194 -24.46 -0.51 1.56
CA TYR A 194 -24.69 -0.42 3.00
C TYR A 194 -23.46 0.08 3.76
N TRP A 195 -23.55 1.27 4.36
CA TRP A 195 -22.43 1.91 5.07
C TRP A 195 -21.92 1.09 6.28
N GLN A 196 -22.80 0.32 6.94
CA GLN A 196 -22.41 -0.56 8.05
C GLN A 196 -21.52 -1.70 7.55
N VAL A 197 -21.87 -2.27 6.40
CA VAL A 197 -21.10 -3.33 5.75
C VAL A 197 -19.76 -2.77 5.28
N ASN A 198 -19.73 -1.58 4.67
CA ASN A 198 -18.47 -0.93 4.29
C ASN A 198 -17.54 -0.72 5.50
N ARG A 199 -18.08 -0.23 6.62
CA ARG A 199 -17.30 -0.01 7.84
C ARG A 199 -16.76 -1.32 8.41
N PHE A 200 -17.53 -2.40 8.38
CA PHE A 200 -17.06 -3.73 8.79
C PHE A 200 -15.99 -4.26 7.83
N TYR A 201 -16.22 -4.15 6.52
CA TYR A 201 -15.30 -4.56 5.48
C TYR A 201 -13.94 -3.86 5.61
N ILE A 202 -13.93 -2.53 5.73
CA ILE A 202 -12.71 -1.74 5.93
C ILE A 202 -12.02 -2.12 7.24
N ARG A 203 -12.78 -2.43 8.30
CA ARG A 203 -12.19 -2.87 9.57
C ARG A 203 -11.44 -4.19 9.44
N CYS A 204 -11.93 -5.12 8.62
CA CYS A 204 -11.32 -6.43 8.43
C CYS A 204 -10.21 -6.42 7.35
N LEU A 205 -10.44 -5.74 6.22
CA LEU A 205 -9.60 -5.83 5.02
C LEU A 205 -8.83 -4.55 4.69
N GLY A 206 -9.04 -3.46 5.44
CA GLY A 206 -8.43 -2.15 5.15
C GLY A 206 -6.90 -2.14 5.16
N ALA A 207 -6.22 -3.11 5.79
CA ALA A 207 -4.77 -3.25 5.71
C ALA A 207 -4.27 -3.70 4.32
N LEU A 208 -5.13 -4.36 3.55
CA LEU A 208 -4.84 -4.88 2.20
C LEU A 208 -5.35 -3.93 1.09
N MET A 209 -6.27 -3.03 1.43
CA MET A 209 -6.87 -2.08 0.49
C MET A 209 -6.02 -0.83 0.29
N ARG A 210 -6.04 -0.28 -0.93
CA ARG A 210 -5.55 1.08 -1.22
C ARG A 210 -6.58 2.13 -0.78
N GLU A 211 -6.13 3.35 -0.51
CA GLU A 211 -7.01 4.45 -0.11
C GLU A 211 -8.08 4.77 -1.17
N SER A 212 -7.75 4.62 -2.45
CA SER A 212 -8.69 4.80 -3.57
C SER A 212 -9.80 3.74 -3.63
N GLU A 213 -9.60 2.57 -3.00
CA GLU A 213 -10.55 1.44 -3.02
C GLU A 213 -11.60 1.53 -1.91
N VAL A 214 -11.49 2.52 -1.01
CA VAL A 214 -12.49 2.76 0.03
C VAL A 214 -13.83 3.14 -0.60
N ASP A 215 -13.78 4.04 -1.58
CA ASP A 215 -14.95 4.51 -2.32
C ASP A 215 -15.06 3.90 -3.74
N GLY A 216 -13.99 3.26 -4.23
CA GLY A 216 -13.96 2.51 -5.49
C GLY A 216 -14.04 0.99 -5.31
N TRP A 217 -13.90 0.25 -6.41
CA TRP A 217 -13.87 -1.22 -6.42
C TRP A 217 -12.56 -1.77 -5.84
N ASN A 218 -12.61 -2.95 -5.21
CA ASN A 218 -11.43 -3.60 -4.67
C ASN A 218 -10.58 -4.25 -5.78
N GLY A 219 -9.28 -3.94 -5.82
CA GLY A 219 -8.34 -4.48 -6.81
C GLY A 219 -8.18 -6.01 -6.80
N VAL A 220 -8.62 -6.71 -5.75
CA VAL A 220 -8.68 -8.19 -5.73
C VAL A 220 -9.63 -8.73 -6.80
N ILE A 221 -10.72 -8.02 -7.13
CA ILE A 221 -11.65 -8.43 -8.19
C ILE A 221 -10.94 -8.41 -9.53
N SER A 222 -10.26 -7.31 -9.83
CA SER A 222 -9.46 -7.12 -11.04
C SER A 222 -8.36 -8.17 -11.15
N TYR A 223 -7.70 -8.50 -10.03
CA TYR A 223 -6.68 -9.55 -9.96
C TYR A 223 -7.25 -10.92 -10.32
N LEU A 224 -8.33 -11.33 -9.65
CA LEU A 224 -8.97 -12.64 -9.88
C LEU A 224 -9.51 -12.75 -11.30
N LEU A 225 -10.09 -11.69 -11.84
CA LEU A 225 -10.57 -11.64 -13.21
C LEU A 225 -9.41 -11.75 -14.21
N GLY A 226 -8.31 -11.00 -14.00
CA GLY A 226 -7.11 -11.09 -14.85
C GLY A 226 -6.50 -12.49 -14.85
N ALA A 227 -6.33 -13.09 -13.66
CA ALA A 227 -5.84 -14.45 -13.52
C ALA A 227 -6.77 -15.49 -14.17
N TRP A 228 -8.09 -15.30 -14.03
CA TRP A 228 -9.09 -16.16 -14.67
C TRP A 228 -9.02 -16.09 -16.19
N ILE A 229 -8.96 -14.89 -16.78
CA ILE A 229 -8.83 -14.69 -18.23
C ILE A 229 -7.60 -15.40 -18.75
N VAL A 230 -6.42 -15.18 -18.14
CA VAL A 230 -5.20 -15.76 -18.70
C VAL A 230 -5.12 -17.27 -18.59
N LEU A 231 -5.71 -17.86 -17.54
CA LEU A 231 -5.77 -19.31 -17.37
C LEU A 231 -6.84 -19.99 -18.22
N CYS A 232 -7.85 -19.24 -18.67
CA CYS A 232 -8.88 -19.77 -19.58
C CYS A 232 -8.46 -19.72 -21.05
N PHE A 233 -7.80 -18.63 -21.47
CA PHE A 233 -7.58 -18.36 -22.89
C PHE A 233 -6.17 -18.64 -23.40
N PHE A 234 -5.17 -18.72 -22.52
CA PHE A 234 -3.78 -18.96 -22.93
C PHE A 234 -3.27 -20.36 -22.56
N PRO A 235 -2.27 -20.86 -23.31
CA PRO A 235 -1.53 -22.07 -22.95
C PRO A 235 -0.95 -22.01 -21.53
N LYS A 236 -0.71 -23.18 -20.93
CA LYS A 236 -0.35 -23.32 -19.51
C LYS A 236 0.86 -22.50 -19.10
N ASP A 237 1.93 -22.54 -19.89
CA ASP A 237 3.16 -21.78 -19.63
C ASP A 237 2.91 -20.28 -19.65
N ILE A 238 2.19 -19.78 -20.65
CA ILE A 238 1.87 -18.36 -20.79
C ILE A 238 0.92 -17.90 -19.67
N GLY A 239 -0.07 -18.72 -19.30
CA GLY A 239 -0.99 -18.42 -18.21
C GLY A 239 -0.26 -18.30 -16.87
N VAL A 240 0.62 -19.27 -16.56
CA VAL A 240 1.48 -19.22 -15.36
C VAL A 240 2.39 -18.00 -15.39
N MET A 241 3.07 -17.76 -16.51
CA MET A 241 3.97 -16.61 -16.66
C MET A 241 3.25 -15.28 -16.52
N SER A 242 2.05 -15.14 -17.08
CA SER A 242 1.26 -13.90 -16.97
C SER A 242 0.91 -13.58 -15.51
N VAL A 243 0.57 -14.60 -14.71
CA VAL A 243 0.29 -14.43 -13.27
C VAL A 243 1.57 -14.11 -12.49
N LEU A 244 2.70 -14.73 -12.83
CA LEU A 244 4.00 -14.43 -12.21
C LEU A 244 4.48 -13.01 -12.53
N LEU A 245 4.32 -12.55 -13.78
CA LEU A 245 4.65 -11.19 -14.18
C LEU A 245 3.76 -10.18 -13.45
N LEU A 246 2.44 -10.42 -13.38
CA LEU A 246 1.55 -9.61 -12.56
C LEU A 246 2.04 -9.56 -11.10
N SER A 247 2.38 -10.70 -10.51
CA SER A 247 2.76 -10.78 -9.09
C SER A 247 4.10 -10.08 -8.80
N TRP A 248 5.16 -10.46 -9.51
CA TRP A 248 6.52 -10.05 -9.16
C TRP A 248 6.95 -8.77 -9.89
N CYS A 249 6.51 -8.55 -11.14
CA CYS A 249 6.90 -7.34 -11.88
C CYS A 249 6.14 -6.11 -11.41
N ASP A 250 4.83 -6.20 -11.09
CA ASP A 250 4.07 -5.08 -10.51
C ASP A 250 4.63 -4.67 -9.14
N THR A 251 4.97 -5.65 -8.30
CA THR A 251 5.55 -5.37 -6.98
C THR A 251 6.94 -4.78 -7.09
N ALA A 252 7.77 -5.23 -8.03
CA ALA A 252 9.05 -4.62 -8.35
C ALA A 252 8.88 -3.20 -8.88
N ALA A 253 8.04 -2.99 -9.89
CA ALA A 253 7.78 -1.69 -10.50
C ALA A 253 7.30 -0.66 -9.49
N SER A 254 6.33 -1.02 -8.65
CA SER A 254 5.76 -0.12 -7.66
C SER A 254 6.70 0.11 -6.47
N THR A 255 7.61 -0.81 -6.16
CA THR A 255 8.60 -0.66 -5.08
C THR A 255 9.74 0.25 -5.52
N PHE A 256 10.36 -0.06 -6.66
CA PHE A 256 11.46 0.73 -7.20
C PHE A 256 11.00 2.06 -7.79
N GLY A 257 9.77 2.13 -8.31
CA GLY A 257 9.16 3.38 -8.74
C GLY A 257 8.90 4.35 -7.58
N ARG A 258 8.52 3.86 -6.39
CA ARG A 258 8.40 4.71 -5.18
C ARG A 258 9.76 5.11 -4.61
N LEU A 259 10.75 4.22 -4.66
CA LEU A 259 12.08 4.45 -4.11
C LEU A 259 12.91 5.42 -4.97
N TRP A 260 12.96 5.19 -6.28
CA TRP A 260 13.84 5.90 -7.21
C TRP A 260 13.11 6.66 -8.33
N GLY A 261 11.79 6.56 -8.44
CA GLY A 261 11.04 7.24 -9.51
C GLY A 261 11.13 8.77 -9.47
N HIS A 262 11.53 9.37 -8.35
CA HIS A 262 11.82 10.81 -8.26
C HIS A 262 13.13 11.21 -8.96
N ARG A 263 14.05 10.25 -9.17
CA ARG A 263 15.36 10.48 -9.83
C ARG A 263 15.34 10.18 -11.31
N THR A 264 14.27 9.55 -11.81
CA THR A 264 14.17 9.09 -13.20
C THR A 264 13.04 9.80 -13.93
N TRP A 265 13.08 9.78 -15.26
CA TRP A 265 11.97 10.29 -16.07
C TRP A 265 10.67 9.53 -15.79
N ARG A 266 9.55 10.26 -15.77
CA ARG A 266 8.20 9.71 -15.69
C ARG A 266 7.77 9.25 -17.07
N VAL A 267 7.54 7.94 -17.21
CA VAL A 267 6.98 7.35 -18.43
C VAL A 267 5.53 7.79 -18.61
N ARG A 268 4.78 7.88 -17.50
CA ARG A 268 3.39 8.31 -17.46
C ARG A 268 3.09 8.97 -16.11
N LYS A 269 1.97 9.68 -15.99
CA LYS A 269 1.47 10.16 -14.71
C LYS A 269 1.33 8.99 -13.72
N GLY A 270 2.19 8.94 -12.71
CA GLY A 270 2.22 7.88 -11.69
C GLY A 270 3.16 6.71 -11.97
N LYS A 271 3.70 6.57 -13.19
CA LYS A 271 4.66 5.51 -13.56
C LYS A 271 6.03 6.12 -13.88
N SER A 272 7.09 5.44 -13.49
CA SER A 272 8.47 5.96 -13.61
C SER A 272 9.34 4.99 -14.38
N LEU A 273 10.37 5.50 -15.05
CA LEU A 273 11.33 4.69 -15.78
C LEU A 273 12.05 3.70 -14.86
N ALA A 274 12.35 4.09 -13.61
CA ALA A 274 12.88 3.17 -12.60
C ALA A 274 11.96 1.96 -12.37
N GLY A 275 10.64 2.18 -12.31
CA GLY A 275 9.66 1.12 -12.17
C GLY A 275 9.60 0.20 -13.40
N SER A 276 9.60 0.78 -14.60
CA SER A 276 9.59 0.02 -15.87
C SER A 276 10.85 -0.82 -16.05
N ILE A 277 12.04 -0.29 -15.71
CA ILE A 277 13.30 -1.05 -15.75
C ILE A 277 13.25 -2.20 -14.73
N ALA A 278 12.73 -1.95 -13.52
CA ALA A 278 12.57 -2.99 -12.53
C ALA A 278 11.62 -4.10 -12.99
N ALA A 279 10.46 -3.75 -13.57
CA ALA A 279 9.56 -4.72 -14.18
C ALA A 279 10.25 -5.54 -15.27
N CYS A 280 11.01 -4.87 -16.14
CA CYS A 280 11.76 -5.54 -17.21
C CYS A 280 12.74 -6.57 -16.63
N VAL A 281 13.64 -6.15 -15.74
CA VAL A 281 14.66 -7.03 -15.15
C VAL A 281 14.02 -8.19 -14.38
N THR A 282 13.01 -7.90 -13.54
CA THR A 282 12.29 -8.95 -12.81
C THR A 282 11.58 -9.91 -13.77
N GLY A 283 11.01 -9.41 -14.87
CA GLY A 283 10.36 -10.24 -15.89
C GLY A 283 11.35 -11.16 -16.61
N VAL A 284 12.52 -10.64 -17.01
CA VAL A 284 13.60 -11.45 -17.62
C VAL A 284 14.06 -12.54 -16.67
N VAL A 285 14.34 -12.21 -15.40
CA VAL A 285 14.79 -13.19 -14.41
C VAL A 285 13.71 -14.24 -14.15
N THR A 286 12.45 -13.82 -14.01
CA THR A 286 11.32 -14.74 -13.78
C THR A 286 11.16 -15.71 -14.96
N ALA A 287 11.26 -15.22 -16.19
CA ALA A 287 11.17 -16.04 -17.40
C ALA A 287 12.33 -17.00 -17.56
N ALA A 288 13.56 -16.54 -17.30
CA ALA A 288 14.74 -17.39 -17.36
C ALA A 288 14.67 -18.51 -16.32
N LEU A 289 14.22 -18.21 -15.09
CA LEU A 289 14.06 -19.21 -14.03
C LEU A 289 12.90 -20.19 -14.34
N PHE A 290 11.78 -19.69 -14.84
CA PHE A 290 10.64 -20.54 -15.17
C PHE A 290 10.95 -21.45 -16.36
N TRP A 291 11.23 -20.91 -17.54
CA TRP A 291 11.45 -21.73 -18.74
C TRP A 291 12.82 -22.43 -18.78
N GLY A 292 13.84 -21.87 -18.13
CA GLY A 292 15.20 -22.43 -18.13
C GLY A 292 15.46 -23.47 -17.05
N TRP A 293 14.77 -23.39 -15.91
CA TRP A 293 15.02 -24.29 -14.78
C TRP A 293 13.77 -25.04 -14.32
N LEU A 294 12.67 -24.34 -14.01
CA LEU A 294 11.50 -24.98 -13.42
C LEU A 294 10.71 -25.84 -14.42
N ALA A 295 10.45 -25.32 -15.61
CA ALA A 295 9.68 -25.99 -16.65
C ALA A 295 10.31 -27.32 -17.12
N PRO A 296 11.63 -27.39 -17.39
CA PRO A 296 12.29 -28.64 -17.73
C PRO A 296 12.20 -29.72 -16.64
N ILE A 297 12.26 -29.33 -15.35
CA ILE A 297 12.14 -30.28 -14.23
C ILE A 297 10.76 -30.97 -14.22
N TYR A 298 9.70 -30.23 -14.56
CA TYR A 298 8.33 -30.69 -14.56
C TYR A 298 7.75 -30.90 -15.97
N ALA A 299 8.61 -31.30 -16.92
CA ALA A 299 8.22 -31.49 -18.32
C ALA A 299 7.09 -32.52 -18.49
N GLU A 300 6.95 -33.47 -17.57
CA GLU A 300 5.86 -34.45 -17.54
C GLU A 300 4.45 -33.82 -17.47
N TYR A 301 4.32 -32.62 -16.89
CA TYR A 301 3.04 -31.93 -16.76
C TYR A 301 2.67 -31.09 -18.00
N ASN A 302 3.50 -31.15 -19.04
CA ASN A 302 3.32 -30.47 -20.31
C ASN A 302 2.68 -31.41 -21.35
N THR A 303 1.43 -31.83 -21.10
CA THR A 303 0.74 -32.80 -21.97
C THR A 303 -0.70 -32.36 -22.31
N GLY A 304 -1.16 -32.73 -23.51
CA GLY A 304 -2.54 -32.58 -23.96
C GLY A 304 -2.94 -31.17 -24.41
N ALA A 305 -4.20 -30.79 -24.14
CA ALA A 305 -4.82 -29.55 -24.61
C ALA A 305 -4.17 -28.26 -24.06
N ASN A 306 -3.36 -28.36 -23.01
CA ASN A 306 -2.70 -27.23 -22.36
C ASN A 306 -1.18 -27.30 -22.53
N ALA A 307 -0.70 -27.89 -23.63
CA ALA A 307 0.71 -27.94 -23.96
C ALA A 307 1.32 -26.53 -24.01
N PHE A 308 2.60 -26.43 -23.67
CA PHE A 308 3.34 -25.20 -23.65
C PHE A 308 3.42 -24.61 -25.05
N ALA A 309 3.23 -23.31 -25.13
CA ALA A 309 3.42 -22.57 -26.37
C ALA A 309 4.91 -22.46 -26.72
N TYR A 310 5.76 -22.24 -25.72
CA TYR A 310 7.20 -22.18 -25.92
C TYR A 310 7.84 -23.57 -25.74
N GLN A 311 8.44 -24.09 -26.82
CA GLN A 311 9.05 -25.42 -26.86
C GLN A 311 10.59 -25.39 -26.91
N GLY A 312 11.21 -24.25 -26.58
CA GLY A 312 12.68 -24.12 -26.59
C GLY A 312 13.30 -23.80 -27.96
N ALA A 313 12.46 -23.53 -28.96
CA ALA A 313 12.85 -23.09 -30.29
C ALA A 313 12.03 -21.84 -30.68
N LEU A 314 12.67 -20.94 -31.43
CA LEU A 314 12.04 -19.77 -32.05
C LEU A 314 12.43 -19.73 -33.52
N ALA A 315 11.47 -19.79 -34.44
CA ALA A 315 11.71 -19.75 -35.87
C ALA A 315 11.16 -18.47 -36.50
N LEU A 316 11.75 -17.98 -37.59
CA LEU A 316 11.18 -16.83 -38.28
C LEU A 316 9.80 -17.16 -38.89
N PRO A 317 8.90 -16.16 -39.05
CA PRO A 317 7.63 -16.36 -39.73
C PRO A 317 7.81 -16.88 -41.16
N ALA A 318 6.89 -17.74 -41.63
CA ALA A 318 6.99 -18.37 -42.96
C ALA A 318 7.20 -17.35 -44.10
N ARG A 319 6.50 -16.21 -44.06
CA ARG A 319 6.67 -15.12 -45.04
C ARG A 319 8.06 -14.53 -45.06
N ALA A 320 8.69 -14.38 -43.89
CA ALA A 320 10.05 -13.87 -43.80
C ALA A 320 11.07 -14.90 -44.32
N ARG A 321 10.85 -16.19 -44.04
CA ARG A 321 11.67 -17.29 -44.57
C ARG A 321 11.62 -17.35 -46.10
N GLU A 322 10.42 -17.24 -46.68
CA GLU A 322 10.21 -17.22 -48.14
C GLU A 322 10.96 -16.07 -48.82
N VAL A 323 10.88 -14.86 -48.25
CA VAL A 323 11.56 -13.66 -48.80
C VAL A 323 13.08 -13.76 -48.69
N LEU A 324 13.58 -14.34 -47.61
CA LEU A 324 15.02 -14.46 -47.36
C LEU A 324 15.63 -15.73 -47.99
N GLY A 325 14.82 -16.63 -48.54
CA GLY A 325 15.27 -17.90 -49.11
C GLY A 325 15.91 -18.85 -48.08
N LEU A 326 15.60 -18.68 -46.79
CA LEU A 326 16.22 -19.43 -45.69
C LEU A 326 15.44 -20.71 -45.36
N SER A 327 16.17 -21.79 -45.08
CA SER A 327 15.55 -23.02 -44.57
C SER A 327 15.08 -22.87 -43.13
N VAL A 328 14.23 -23.78 -42.64
CA VAL A 328 13.71 -23.76 -41.26
C VAL A 328 14.85 -23.88 -40.24
N ALA A 329 15.85 -24.71 -40.53
CA ALA A 329 16.99 -24.90 -39.64
C ALA A 329 17.82 -23.62 -39.50
N GLU A 330 18.11 -22.93 -40.61
CA GLU A 330 18.92 -21.72 -40.64
C GLU A 330 18.21 -20.49 -40.05
N SER A 331 16.88 -20.52 -40.04
CA SER A 331 16.04 -19.44 -39.51
C SER A 331 15.46 -19.74 -38.12
N SER A 332 15.93 -20.81 -37.49
CA SER A 332 15.55 -21.22 -36.14
C SER A 332 16.68 -20.97 -35.14
N VAL A 333 16.31 -20.43 -33.99
CA VAL A 333 17.18 -20.30 -32.82
C VAL A 333 16.68 -21.28 -31.77
N THR A 334 17.59 -22.03 -31.16
CA THR A 334 17.26 -23.04 -30.14
C THR A 334 18.14 -22.90 -28.90
N GLY A 335 17.79 -23.64 -27.84
CA GLY A 335 18.60 -23.71 -26.62
C GLY A 335 18.68 -22.40 -25.84
N TYR A 336 19.86 -22.06 -25.31
CA TYR A 336 20.04 -20.88 -24.46
C TYR A 336 19.79 -19.56 -25.18
N LEU A 337 20.02 -19.49 -26.50
CA LEU A 337 19.74 -18.29 -27.28
C LEU A 337 18.23 -18.05 -27.41
N ALA A 338 17.46 -19.10 -27.68
CA ALA A 338 15.99 -19.02 -27.71
C ALA A 338 15.43 -18.64 -26.34
N LEU A 339 15.97 -19.25 -25.27
CA LEU A 339 15.59 -18.93 -23.90
C LEU A 339 15.90 -17.46 -23.56
N GLY A 340 17.08 -16.97 -23.95
CA GLY A 340 17.48 -15.58 -23.76
C GLY A 340 16.54 -14.61 -24.48
N ALA A 341 16.20 -14.90 -25.74
CA ALA A 341 15.27 -14.10 -26.52
C ALA A 341 13.85 -14.10 -25.92
N MET A 342 13.33 -15.27 -25.55
CA MET A 342 12.01 -15.40 -24.91
C MET A 342 11.97 -14.68 -23.55
N SER A 343 13.04 -14.78 -22.76
CA SER A 343 13.13 -14.12 -21.45
C SER A 343 13.22 -12.60 -21.59
N LEU A 344 14.03 -12.11 -22.54
CA LEU A 344 14.12 -10.69 -22.86
C LEU A 344 12.77 -10.15 -23.31
N TRP A 345 12.09 -10.86 -24.19
CA TRP A 345 10.75 -10.49 -24.64
C TRP A 345 9.75 -10.43 -23.49
N ALA A 346 9.76 -11.41 -22.58
CA ALA A 346 8.90 -11.40 -21.40
C ALA A 346 9.13 -10.17 -20.51
N GLY A 347 10.39 -9.76 -20.30
CA GLY A 347 10.73 -8.53 -19.60
C GLY A 347 10.22 -7.28 -20.31
N ILE A 348 10.40 -7.19 -21.63
CA ILE A 348 9.90 -6.06 -22.45
C ILE A 348 8.38 -5.97 -22.35
N VAL A 349 7.68 -7.09 -22.51
CA VAL A 349 6.22 -7.14 -22.42
C VAL A 349 5.75 -6.75 -21.02
N ALA A 350 6.38 -7.24 -19.95
CA ALA A 350 6.03 -6.86 -18.59
C ALA A 350 6.18 -5.35 -18.34
N SER A 351 7.30 -4.76 -18.82
CA SER A 351 7.57 -3.33 -18.73
C SER A 351 6.59 -2.49 -19.55
N ALA A 352 6.24 -2.95 -20.76
CA ALA A 352 5.26 -2.29 -21.61
C ALA A 352 3.85 -2.36 -21.02
N SER A 353 3.42 -3.52 -20.53
CA SER A 353 2.12 -3.71 -19.86
C SER A 353 1.96 -2.81 -18.63
N GLU A 354 3.05 -2.57 -17.89
CA GLU A 354 3.08 -1.64 -16.76
C GLU A 354 3.01 -0.15 -17.17
N ALA A 355 3.48 0.16 -18.38
CA ALA A 355 3.50 1.53 -18.92
C ALA A 355 2.19 1.92 -19.63
N ILE A 356 1.47 0.95 -20.18
CA ILE A 356 0.25 1.16 -20.97
C ILE A 356 -0.96 1.39 -20.06
N ASP A 357 -1.79 2.38 -20.41
CA ASP A 357 -3.14 2.51 -19.86
C ASP A 357 -4.16 1.87 -20.79
N LEU A 358 -4.98 0.97 -20.29
CA LEU A 358 -6.15 0.50 -21.03
C LEU A 358 -7.40 1.06 -20.39
N PHE A 359 -7.98 2.10 -21.01
CA PHE A 359 -9.29 2.64 -20.65
C PHE A 359 -9.46 3.01 -19.16
N GLY A 360 -8.36 3.30 -18.45
CA GLY A 360 -8.35 3.56 -17.01
C GLY A 360 -8.72 2.33 -16.14
N TRP A 361 -8.60 1.12 -16.68
CA TRP A 361 -8.82 -0.12 -15.95
C TRP A 361 -7.69 -0.39 -14.95
N ASP A 362 -7.99 -1.23 -13.95
CA ASP A 362 -7.03 -1.57 -12.91
C ASP A 362 -5.87 -2.41 -13.46
N ASP A 363 -4.65 -2.05 -13.05
CA ASP A 363 -3.40 -2.71 -13.45
C ASP A 363 -3.41 -4.24 -13.15
N ASN A 364 -4.11 -4.67 -12.10
CA ASN A 364 -4.22 -6.09 -11.76
C ASN A 364 -5.00 -6.90 -12.81
N LEU A 365 -5.83 -6.24 -13.63
CA LEU A 365 -6.55 -6.86 -14.75
C LEU A 365 -5.77 -6.72 -16.06
N THR A 366 -5.23 -5.53 -16.32
CA THR A 366 -4.63 -5.19 -17.62
C THR A 366 -3.27 -5.84 -17.82
N ILE A 367 -2.41 -5.84 -16.79
CA ILE A 367 -1.05 -6.40 -16.86
C ILE A 367 -1.05 -7.88 -17.26
N PRO A 368 -1.75 -8.80 -16.57
CA PRO A 368 -1.70 -10.21 -16.94
C PRO A 368 -2.31 -10.44 -18.33
N ALA A 369 -3.37 -9.71 -18.70
CA ALA A 369 -4.00 -9.85 -20.00
C ALA A 369 -3.08 -9.41 -21.14
N LEU A 370 -2.44 -8.24 -21.02
CA LEU A 370 -1.47 -7.73 -21.98
C LEU A 370 -0.24 -8.63 -22.06
N CYS A 371 0.26 -9.12 -20.92
CA CYS A 371 1.35 -10.08 -20.88
C CYS A 371 0.98 -11.39 -21.59
N GLY A 372 -0.21 -11.93 -21.34
CA GLY A 372 -0.70 -13.13 -22.00
C GLY A 372 -0.78 -12.97 -23.51
N VAL A 373 -1.40 -11.88 -23.99
CA VAL A 373 -1.49 -11.57 -25.43
C VAL A 373 -0.10 -11.38 -26.04
N GLY A 374 0.78 -10.61 -25.40
CA GLY A 374 2.11 -10.30 -25.92
C GLY A 374 3.04 -11.52 -25.98
N LEU A 375 3.00 -12.37 -24.96
CA LEU A 375 3.77 -13.62 -24.93
C LEU A 375 3.22 -14.64 -25.93
N TRP A 376 1.90 -14.83 -25.94
CA TRP A 376 1.27 -15.78 -26.85
C TRP A 376 1.43 -15.37 -28.31
N GLY A 377 1.20 -14.10 -28.62
CA GLY A 377 1.42 -13.54 -29.95
C GLY A 377 2.85 -13.76 -30.43
N PHE A 378 3.84 -13.52 -29.55
CA PHE A 378 5.24 -13.78 -29.88
C PHE A 378 5.51 -15.26 -30.16
N THR A 379 5.04 -16.18 -29.30
CA THR A 379 5.19 -17.61 -29.58
C THR A 379 4.48 -18.06 -30.85
N ARG A 380 3.38 -17.41 -31.26
CA ARG A 380 2.68 -17.71 -32.51
C ARG A 380 3.38 -17.19 -33.74
N VAL A 381 4.02 -16.02 -33.64
CA VAL A 381 4.78 -15.41 -34.73
C VAL A 381 6.10 -16.16 -34.94
N PHE A 382 6.73 -16.60 -33.86
CA PHE A 382 8.03 -17.27 -33.86
C PHE A 382 7.97 -18.78 -33.59
N ALA A 383 6.83 -19.42 -33.89
CA ALA A 383 6.62 -20.86 -33.72
C ALA A 383 7.41 -21.72 -34.72
#